data_AF-A0A326GGN2-F1
#
_entry.id   AF-A0A326GGN2-F1
#
_cell.length_a   1.000
_cell.length_b   1.000
_cell.length_c   1.000
_cell.angle_alpha   90.00
_cell.angle_beta   90.00
_cell.angle_gamma   90.00
#
_symmetry.space_group_name_H-M   'P 1'
#
loop_
_entity.id
_entity.type
_entity.pdbx_description
1 polymer ?
#
loop_
_entity_poly.entity_id
_entity_poly.type
_entity_poly.pdbx_seq_one_letter_code
_entity_poly.pdbx_strand_id
1 'polypeptide(L)'
;MSAPQNRLATAAAMTIGQAARRIGLLRTAVEFLGQPRAAAALGIEQRSLRAKLEATRGVHDDNLRFVATALEKYAADLLTHATTIRAALGGREDAA
;
A
#
# COMPACT_ATOMS: atom_id res chain seq x y z
N MET A 1 -9.83 4.84 51.41
CA MET A 1 -10.05 5.49 50.10
C MET A 1 -9.00 4.95 49.13
N SER A 2 -9.38 4.00 48.28
CA SER A 2 -8.48 3.40 47.30
C SER A 2 -8.35 4.31 46.08
N ALA A 3 -7.11 4.66 45.71
CA ALA A 3 -6.83 5.42 44.51
C ALA A 3 -7.31 4.66 43.25
N PRO A 4 -7.90 5.33 42.24
CA PRO A 4 -8.33 4.68 41.04
C PRO A 4 -7.09 4.25 40.23
N GLN A 5 -6.94 2.95 40.06
CA GLN A 5 -5.97 2.36 39.14
C GLN A 5 -6.23 2.93 37.74
N ASN A 6 -5.24 3.64 37.22
CA ASN A 6 -5.19 4.22 35.89
C ASN A 6 -5.32 3.09 34.84
N ARG A 7 -6.56 2.72 34.50
CA ARG A 7 -6.91 1.73 33.45
C ARG A 7 -6.75 2.30 32.03
N LEU A 8 -5.85 3.26 31.86
CA LEU A 8 -5.35 3.61 30.54
C LEU A 8 -4.09 2.79 30.34
N ALA A 9 -4.29 1.52 30.01
CA ALA A 9 -3.29 0.77 29.27
C ALA A 9 -3.10 1.51 27.96
N THR A 10 -2.20 2.50 27.99
CA THR A 10 -1.85 3.36 26.86
C THR A 10 -1.42 2.43 25.74
N ALA A 11 -2.14 2.44 24.61
CA ALA A 11 -1.62 1.86 23.39
C ALA A 11 -0.20 2.42 23.21
N ALA A 12 0.82 1.56 23.28
CA ALA A 12 2.20 1.99 23.32
C ALA A 12 2.46 2.93 22.13
N ALA A 13 2.94 4.14 22.42
CA ALA A 13 3.24 5.12 21.39
C ALA A 13 4.25 4.51 20.40
N MET A 14 3.97 4.66 19.10
CA MET A 14 4.80 4.10 18.04
C MET A 14 6.22 4.66 18.12
N THR A 15 7.23 3.78 18.02
CA THR A 15 8.62 4.23 17.98
C THR A 15 8.93 4.92 16.65
N ILE A 16 9.94 5.79 16.64
CA ILE A 16 10.41 6.46 15.41
C ILE A 16 10.76 5.44 14.32
N GLY A 17 11.41 4.33 14.70
CA GLY A 17 11.76 3.25 13.77
C GLY A 17 10.54 2.55 13.16
N GLN A 18 9.48 2.33 13.95
CA GLN A 18 8.22 1.78 13.44
C GLN A 18 7.55 2.74 12.45
N ALA A 19 7.51 4.04 12.76
CA ALA A 19 6.94 5.05 11.87
C ALA A 19 7.71 5.12 10.54
N ALA A 20 9.04 5.17 10.59
CA ALA A 20 9.90 5.18 9.42
C ALA A 20 9.70 3.94 8.54
N ARG A 21 9.59 2.75 9.15
CA ARG A 21 9.33 1.49 8.44
C ARG A 21 7.99 1.54 7.69
N ARG A 22 6.92 2.03 8.31
CA ARG A 22 5.60 2.14 7.66
C ARG A 22 5.63 3.10 6.47
N ILE A 23 6.34 4.22 6.58
CA ILE A 23 6.53 5.16 5.47
C ILE A 23 7.31 4.50 4.33
N GLY A 24 8.36 3.75 4.64
CA GLY A 24 9.13 2.99 3.65
C GLY A 24 8.27 2.00 2.87
N LEU A 25 7.45 1.20 3.58
CA LEU A 25 6.51 0.26 2.95
C LEU A 25 5.51 0.98 2.01
N LEU A 26 4.93 2.09 2.46
CA LEU A 26 4.02 2.87 1.64
C LEU A 26 4.74 3.45 0.40
N ARG A 27 5.98 3.93 0.55
CA ARG A 27 6.78 4.47 -0.56
C ARG A 27 7.03 3.42 -1.64
N THR A 28 7.47 2.23 -1.25
CA THR A 28 7.67 1.12 -2.19
C THR A 28 6.36 0.70 -2.87
N ALA A 29 5.23 0.67 -2.15
CA ALA A 29 3.94 0.40 -2.76
C ALA A 29 3.55 1.46 -3.82
N VAL A 30 3.86 2.74 -3.55
CA VAL A 30 3.64 3.84 -4.50
C VAL A 30 4.54 3.73 -5.73
N GLU A 31 5.77 3.22 -5.60
CA GLU A 31 6.67 2.97 -6.74
C GLU A 31 6.10 1.92 -7.70
N PHE A 32 5.49 0.85 -7.18
CA PHE A 32 4.86 -0.17 -8.01
C PHE A 32 3.52 0.29 -8.62
N LEU A 33 2.65 0.92 -7.83
CA LEU A 33 1.30 1.30 -8.27
C LEU A 33 1.28 2.59 -9.10
N GLY A 34 2.23 3.49 -8.85
CA GLY A 34 2.16 4.90 -9.19
C GLY A 34 1.30 5.72 -8.21
N GLN A 35 1.55 7.02 -8.13
CA GLN A 35 0.82 7.92 -7.21
C GLN A 35 -0.70 7.92 -7.40
N PRO A 36 -1.27 7.93 -8.62
CA PRO A 36 -2.72 7.97 -8.79
C PRO A 36 -3.43 6.74 -8.22
N ARG A 37 -2.92 5.53 -8.50
CA ARG A 37 -3.51 4.27 -8.01
C ARG A 37 -3.35 4.11 -6.51
N ALA A 38 -2.19 4.49 -5.97
CA ALA A 38 -1.97 4.46 -4.53
C ALA A 38 -2.88 5.45 -3.77
N ALA A 39 -3.09 6.65 -4.32
CA ALA A 39 -4.01 7.63 -3.73
C ALA A 39 -5.46 7.14 -3.77
N ALA A 40 -5.89 6.57 -4.90
CA ALA A 40 -7.21 5.97 -5.04
C ALA A 40 -7.43 4.78 -4.08
N ALA A 41 -6.43 3.91 -3.92
CA ALA A 41 -6.49 2.78 -2.98
C ALA A 41 -6.69 3.24 -1.52
N LEU A 42 -6.15 4.40 -1.17
CA LEU A 42 -6.30 4.99 0.16
C LEU A 42 -7.55 5.86 0.31
N GLY A 43 -8.30 6.11 -0.76
CA GLY A 43 -9.45 7.01 -0.75
C GLY A 43 -9.08 8.47 -0.45
N ILE A 44 -7.89 8.92 -0.88
CA ILE A 44 -7.38 10.28 -0.61
C ILE A 44 -6.88 10.96 -1.88
N GLU A 45 -6.73 12.28 -1.81
CA GLU A 45 -6.07 13.05 -2.85
C GLU A 45 -4.55 12.82 -2.90
N GLN A 46 -3.93 13.03 -4.06
CA GLN A 46 -2.48 12.89 -4.24
C GLN A 46 -1.66 13.81 -3.31
N ARG A 47 -2.15 15.01 -3.02
CA ARG A 47 -1.51 15.93 -2.05
C ARG A 47 -1.46 15.31 -0.64
N SER A 48 -2.53 14.63 -0.23
CA SER A 48 -2.60 13.94 1.06
C SER A 48 -1.71 12.70 1.10
N LEU A 49 -1.59 11.99 -0.03
CA LEU A 49 -0.61 10.91 -0.17
C LEU A 49 0.81 11.45 0.00
N ARG A 50 1.16 12.56 -0.66
CA ARG A 50 2.48 13.20 -0.54
C ARG A 50 2.82 13.56 0.89
N ALA A 51 1.89 14.14 1.63
CA ALA A 51 2.08 14.46 3.06
C ALA A 51 2.40 13.22 3.91
N LYS A 52 1.80 12.06 3.62
CA LYS A 52 2.16 10.79 4.28
C LYS A 52 3.57 10.33 3.92
N LEU A 53 3.96 10.46 2.66
CA LEU A 53 5.30 10.08 2.19
C LEU A 53 6.41 10.97 2.76
N GLU A 54 6.12 12.25 2.98
CA GLU A 54 7.02 13.25 3.58
C GLU A 54 7.08 13.17 5.12
N ALA A 55 6.44 12.17 5.73
CA ALA A 55 6.34 12.00 7.18
C ALA A 55 5.63 13.15 7.93
N THR A 56 4.96 14.07 7.21
CA THR A 56 4.17 15.15 7.82
C THR A 56 2.79 14.68 8.29
N ARG A 57 2.33 13.53 7.79
CA ARG A 57 1.18 12.78 8.30
C ARG A 57 1.54 11.32 8.56
N GLY A 58 0.97 10.74 9.62
CA GLY A 58 1.20 9.34 9.98
C GLY A 58 0.67 8.33 8.95
N VAL A 59 1.33 7.17 8.90
CA VAL A 59 0.90 5.99 8.15
C VAL A 59 0.31 4.97 9.12
N HIS A 60 -1.00 4.72 8.99
CA HIS A 60 -1.73 3.79 9.85
C HIS A 60 -1.78 2.40 9.24
N ASP A 61 -2.12 1.40 10.05
CA ASP A 61 -2.18 0.00 9.59
C ASP A 61 -3.17 -0.19 8.45
N ASP A 62 -4.32 0.50 8.50
CA ASP A 62 -5.31 0.45 7.43
C ASP A 62 -4.75 1.00 6.11
N ASN A 63 -3.88 2.01 6.16
CA ASN A 63 -3.24 2.49 4.93
C ASN A 63 -2.42 1.38 4.28
N LEU A 64 -1.62 0.65 5.08
CA LEU A 64 -0.80 -0.45 4.58
C LEU A 64 -1.64 -1.64 4.11
N ARG A 65 -2.73 -1.97 4.81
CA ARG A 65 -3.68 -3.00 4.36
C ARG A 65 -4.29 -2.65 3.02
N PHE A 66 -4.79 -1.43 2.84
CA PHE A 66 -5.41 -1.00 1.59
C PHE A 66 -4.43 -0.98 0.42
N VAL A 67 -3.20 -0.50 0.60
CA VAL A 67 -2.21 -0.57 -0.48
C VAL A 67 -1.73 -1.99 -0.76
N ALA A 68 -1.67 -2.88 0.23
CA ALA A 68 -1.37 -4.28 0.00
C ALA A 68 -2.43 -4.95 -0.89
N THR A 69 -3.72 -4.76 -0.58
CA THR A 69 -4.83 -5.24 -1.44
C THR A 69 -4.77 -4.65 -2.85
N ALA A 70 -4.40 -3.37 -2.98
CA ALA A 70 -4.23 -2.75 -4.30
C ALA A 70 -3.04 -3.34 -5.09
N LEU A 71 -1.93 -3.67 -4.42
CA LEU A 71 -0.79 -4.35 -5.04
C LEU A 71 -1.16 -5.76 -5.52
N GLU A 72 -1.88 -6.53 -4.71
CA GLU A 72 -2.36 -7.87 -5.07
C GLU A 72 -3.23 -7.83 -6.32
N LYS A 73 -4.19 -6.89 -6.36
CA LYS A 73 -5.03 -6.68 -7.55
C LYS A 73 -4.19 -6.29 -8.77
N TYR A 74 -3.28 -5.33 -8.62
CA TYR A 74 -2.43 -4.87 -9.73
C TYR A 74 -1.54 -6.00 -10.27
N ALA A 75 -0.99 -6.84 -9.40
CA ALA A 75 -0.21 -8.01 -9.80
C ALA A 75 -1.06 -9.03 -10.58
N ALA A 76 -2.30 -9.28 -10.16
CA ALA A 76 -3.24 -10.14 -10.88
C ALA A 76 -3.57 -9.59 -12.28
N ASP A 77 -3.77 -8.27 -12.39
CA ASP A 77 -4.03 -7.60 -13.68
C ASP A 77 -2.81 -7.73 -14.62
N LEU A 78 -1.59 -7.53 -14.10
CA LEU A 78 -0.35 -7.69 -14.86
C LEU A 78 -0.15 -9.13 -15.34
N LEU A 79 -0.41 -10.12 -14.47
CA LEU A 79 -0.30 -11.53 -14.83
C LEU A 79 -1.32 -11.93 -15.90
N THR A 80 -2.54 -11.41 -15.79
CA THR A 80 -3.59 -11.59 -16.80
C THR A 80 -3.13 -11.03 -18.14
N HIS A 81 -2.63 -9.80 -18.16
CA HIS A 81 -2.14 -9.16 -19.37
C HIS A 81 -0.97 -9.92 -20.00
N ALA A 82 0.00 -10.37 -19.19
CA ALA A 82 1.12 -11.19 -19.66
C ALA A 82 0.65 -12.51 -20.29
N THR A 83 -0.37 -13.15 -19.71
CA THR A 83 -0.98 -14.37 -20.26
C THR A 83 -1.65 -14.09 -21.61
N THR A 84 -2.39 -12.99 -21.74
CA THR A 84 -2.99 -12.57 -23.02
C THR A 84 -1.93 -12.35 -24.10
N ILE A 85 -0.82 -11.69 -23.77
CA ILE A 85 0.29 -11.49 -24.71
C ILE A 85 0.85 -12.84 -25.19
N ARG A 86 1.13 -13.78 -24.28
CA ARG A 86 1.65 -15.11 -24.66
C ARG A 86 0.67 -15.87 -25.56
N ALA A 87 -0.62 -15.82 -25.26
CA ALA A 87 -1.65 -16.45 -26.09
C ALA A 87 -1.69 -15.84 -27.51
N ALA A 88 -1.56 -14.52 -27.64
CA ALA A 88 -1.49 -13.84 -28.93
C ALA A 88 -0.22 -14.17 -29.74
N LEU A 89 0.89 -14.51 -29.06
CA LEU A 89 2.12 -14.93 -29.71
C LEU A 89 2.08 -16.41 -30.14
N GLY A 90 1.53 -17.29 -29.31
CA GLY A 90 1.43 -18.75 -29.57
C GLY A 90 0.28 -19.18 -30.50
N GLY A 91 -0.51 -18.24 -31.04
CA GLY A 91 -1.50 -18.51 -32.09
C GLY A 91 -0.96 -18.35 -33.52
N ARG A 92 0.36 -18.18 -33.69
CA ARG A 92 1.02 -17.93 -34.99
C ARG A 92 2.00 -19.02 -35.43
N GLU A 93 2.29 -20.00 -34.59
CA GLU A 93 3.32 -21.02 -34.86
C GLU A 93 2.77 -22.29 -35.55
N ASP A 94 1.46 -22.42 -35.73
CA ASP A 94 0.84 -23.60 -36.38
C ASP A 94 0.44 -23.36 -37.86
N ALA A 95 1.01 -22.34 -38.52
CA ALA A 95 0.65 -21.96 -39.89
C ALA A 95 1.84 -22.01 -40.89
N ALA A 96 2.81 -22.88 -40.68
CA ALA A 96 3.90 -23.13 -41.62
C ALA A 96 4.18 -24.64 -41.79
#